data_AF-A0AAD5Y2E0-F1
#
_entry.id   AF-A0AAD5Y2E0-F1
#
_cell.length_a   1.000
_cell.length_b   1.000
_cell.length_c   1.000
_cell.angle_alpha   90.00
_cell.angle_beta   90.00
_cell.angle_gamma   90.00
#
_symmetry.space_group_name_H-M   'P 1'
#
loop_
_entity.id
_entity.type
_entity.pdbx_description
1 polymer ?
#
loop_
_entity_poly.entity_id
_entity_poly.type
_entity_poly.pdbx_seq_one_letter_code
_entity_poly.pdbx_strand_id
1 'polypeptide(L)'
;MTTIEVATASLLHVTNALKLAEDDYRKFTASHPNDLTSPQYLRLLKEQDDCRKMLKDAQLTLLEITKLEITRQQTMIELKKQETARLIAERELLLQRSPAITKFPLAPPSMHPSEYSLTPSERATLKENRRIEKNRRSDDYRQFKAETILYYYGKHKENTIRDMLTNIEFPTQVIHRSHIYQASWNDQKFIQLVENIPDITKDSPQNMLLLHDHVEEKYDSGQLLIEFDEDTEEFVCHILDQSIAKELIFVEPEAITFEEYDGKPLHFPTETRPLKRLIRFRAIVNRMVAIDRGYIQPHEYQHLMDEETAERALIDSVLSWHSKIPDDSHLYVNTPYIPE
;
A
#
# COMPACT_ATOMS: atom_id res chain seq x y z
N MET A 1 -25.41 -10.30 4.77
CA MET A 1 -25.31 -11.74 4.46
C MET A 1 -25.39 -11.95 2.97
N THR A 2 -24.46 -12.71 2.38
CA THR A 2 -24.52 -13.08 0.95
C THR A 2 -25.63 -14.11 0.68
N THR A 3 -26.09 -14.24 -0.56
CA THR A 3 -27.11 -15.25 -0.96
C THR A 3 -26.66 -16.67 -0.62
N ILE A 4 -25.35 -16.95 -0.68
CA ILE A 4 -24.76 -18.24 -0.28
C ILE A 4 -24.85 -18.45 1.24
N GLU A 5 -24.58 -17.43 2.05
CA GLU A 5 -24.71 -17.53 3.52
C GLU A 5 -26.14 -17.84 3.94
N VAL A 6 -27.13 -17.21 3.31
CA VAL A 6 -28.55 -17.47 3.59
C VAL A 6 -28.89 -18.92 3.24
N ALA A 7 -28.50 -19.39 2.05
CA ALA A 7 -28.74 -20.77 1.64
C ALA A 7 -28.02 -21.80 2.53
N THR A 8 -26.80 -21.49 2.97
CA THR A 8 -26.01 -22.32 3.88
C THR A 8 -26.68 -22.40 5.26
N ALA A 9 -27.18 -21.27 5.78
CA ALA A 9 -27.92 -21.24 7.03
C ALA A 9 -29.22 -22.05 6.95
N SER A 10 -29.94 -21.97 5.83
CA SER A 10 -31.13 -22.81 5.58
C SER A 10 -30.78 -24.29 5.55
N LEU A 11 -29.69 -24.69 4.87
CA LEU A 11 -29.23 -26.07 4.83
C LEU A 11 -28.88 -26.60 6.24
N LEU A 12 -28.19 -25.79 7.04
CA LEU A 12 -27.84 -26.14 8.42
C LEU A 12 -29.09 -26.33 9.29
N HIS A 13 -30.08 -25.44 9.14
CA HIS A 13 -31.34 -25.54 9.88
C HIS A 13 -32.08 -26.83 9.55
N VAL A 14 -32.22 -27.17 8.27
CA VAL A 14 -32.88 -28.42 7.83
C VAL A 14 -32.10 -29.66 8.26
N THR A 15 -30.77 -29.61 8.24
CA THR A 15 -29.91 -30.70 8.72
C THR A 15 -30.14 -30.98 10.21
N ASN A 16 -30.22 -29.92 11.02
CA ASN A 16 -30.50 -30.04 12.46
C ASN A 16 -31.91 -30.59 12.72
N ALA A 17 -32.91 -30.14 11.95
CA ALA A 17 -34.28 -30.66 12.05
C ALA A 17 -34.35 -32.16 11.71
N LEU A 18 -33.66 -32.60 10.64
CA LEU A 18 -33.58 -34.02 10.31
C LEU A 18 -32.95 -34.82 11.45
N LYS A 19 -31.84 -34.35 12.02
CA LYS A 19 -31.16 -35.04 13.13
C LYS A 19 -32.10 -35.25 14.33
N LEU A 20 -32.87 -34.23 14.69
CA LEU A 20 -33.87 -34.34 15.77
C LEU A 20 -34.96 -35.36 15.42
N ALA A 21 -35.50 -35.32 14.20
CA ALA A 21 -36.50 -36.29 13.75
C ALA A 21 -35.97 -37.73 13.76
N GLU A 22 -34.72 -37.96 13.36
CA GLU A 22 -34.08 -39.27 13.41
C GLU A 22 -33.88 -39.76 14.85
N ASP A 23 -33.49 -38.87 15.77
CA ASP A 23 -33.29 -39.21 17.17
C ASP A 23 -34.61 -39.60 17.85
N ASP A 24 -35.69 -38.87 17.57
CA ASP A 24 -37.02 -39.18 18.10
C ASP A 24 -37.58 -40.49 17.53
N TYR A 25 -37.40 -40.74 16.23
CA TYR A 25 -37.72 -42.03 15.60
C TYR A 25 -36.96 -43.20 16.23
N ARG A 26 -35.64 -43.04 16.49
CA ARG A 26 -34.81 -44.05 17.15
C ARG A 26 -35.24 -44.32 18.58
N LYS A 27 -35.53 -43.27 19.37
CA LYS A 27 -36.03 -43.43 20.75
C LYS A 27 -37.37 -44.16 20.78
N PHE A 28 -38.28 -43.83 19.86
CA PHE A 28 -39.58 -44.48 19.77
C PHE A 28 -39.45 -45.97 19.44
N THR A 29 -38.70 -46.31 18.39
CA THR A 29 -38.48 -47.69 17.94
C THR A 29 -37.74 -48.56 18.97
N ALA A 30 -36.81 -47.97 19.73
CA ALA A 30 -36.15 -48.67 20.84
C ALA A 30 -37.11 -49.00 22.00
N SER A 31 -38.07 -48.11 22.27
CA SER A 31 -39.03 -48.26 23.38
C SER A 31 -40.23 -49.13 23.00
N HIS A 32 -40.59 -49.19 21.73
CA HIS A 32 -41.79 -49.88 21.21
C HIS A 32 -41.48 -50.72 19.96
N PRO A 33 -40.64 -51.76 20.06
CA PRO A 33 -40.10 -52.48 18.90
C PRO A 33 -41.16 -53.21 18.05
N ASN A 34 -42.33 -53.50 18.62
CA ASN A 34 -43.41 -54.23 17.95
C ASN A 34 -44.55 -53.32 17.46
N ASP A 35 -44.48 -52.00 17.69
CA ASP A 35 -45.58 -51.07 17.42
C ASP A 35 -45.36 -50.20 16.16
N LEU A 36 -45.04 -50.87 15.06
CA LEU A 36 -44.74 -50.26 13.76
C LEU A 36 -45.98 -49.76 13.02
N THR A 37 -47.18 -49.96 13.58
CA THR A 37 -48.45 -49.50 12.99
C THR A 37 -49.12 -48.42 13.83
N SER A 38 -48.53 -48.01 14.96
CA SER A 38 -49.09 -46.93 15.75
C SER A 38 -49.16 -45.63 14.94
N PRO A 39 -50.19 -44.79 15.17
CA PRO A 39 -50.26 -43.45 14.58
C PRO A 39 -49.01 -42.61 14.88
N GLN A 40 -48.38 -42.81 16.04
CA GLN A 40 -47.16 -42.11 16.44
C GLN A 40 -45.95 -42.54 15.61
N TYR A 41 -45.77 -43.85 15.37
CA TYR A 41 -44.71 -44.35 14.48
C TYR A 41 -44.84 -43.78 13.07
N LEU A 42 -46.05 -43.85 12.49
CA LEU A 42 -46.31 -43.37 11.13
C LEU A 42 -46.08 -41.85 11.00
N ARG A 43 -46.41 -41.08 12.04
CA ARG A 43 -46.13 -39.64 12.10
C ARG A 43 -44.62 -39.36 12.09
N LEU A 44 -43.85 -40.03 12.94
CA LEU A 44 -42.39 -39.83 13.02
C LEU A 44 -41.68 -40.26 11.73
N LEU A 45 -42.12 -41.37 11.12
CA LEU A 45 -41.60 -41.82 9.83
C LEU A 45 -41.85 -40.78 8.74
N LYS A 46 -43.08 -40.24 8.67
CA LYS A 46 -43.42 -39.17 7.73
C LYS A 46 -42.60 -37.91 7.95
N GLU A 47 -42.42 -37.50 9.21
CA GLU A 47 -41.62 -36.32 9.57
C GLU A 47 -40.15 -36.49 9.15
N GLN A 48 -39.58 -37.68 9.34
CA GLN A 48 -38.24 -38.01 8.85
C GLN A 48 -38.15 -37.91 7.32
N ASP A 49 -39.13 -38.46 6.59
CA ASP A 49 -39.18 -38.42 5.13
C ASP A 49 -39.35 -36.98 4.60
N ASP A 50 -40.20 -36.18 5.24
CA ASP A 50 -40.40 -34.77 4.90
C ASP A 50 -39.09 -33.97 5.13
N CYS A 51 -38.40 -34.18 6.26
CA CYS A 51 -37.09 -33.56 6.52
C CYS A 51 -36.03 -33.98 5.50
N ARG A 52 -35.98 -35.26 5.10
CA ARG A 52 -35.06 -35.75 4.06
C ARG A 52 -35.33 -35.09 2.70
N LYS A 53 -36.61 -34.94 2.35
CA LYS A 53 -37.01 -34.25 1.12
C LYS A 53 -36.58 -32.78 1.16
N MET A 54 -36.88 -32.07 2.26
CA MET A 54 -36.44 -30.68 2.45
C MET A 54 -34.92 -30.53 2.38
N LEU A 55 -34.17 -31.49 2.95
CA LEU A 55 -32.71 -31.47 2.89
C LEU A 55 -32.21 -31.57 1.45
N LYS A 56 -32.79 -32.47 0.66
CA LYS A 56 -32.46 -32.64 -0.76
C LYS A 56 -32.76 -31.38 -1.57
N ASP A 57 -33.91 -30.75 -1.33
CA ASP A 57 -34.30 -29.51 -2.01
C ASP A 57 -33.38 -28.33 -1.64
N ALA A 58 -33.01 -28.22 -0.37
CA ALA A 58 -32.04 -27.22 0.11
C ALA A 58 -30.64 -27.43 -0.49
N GLN A 59 -30.18 -28.67 -0.59
CA GLN A 59 -28.91 -29.02 -1.25
C GLN A 59 -28.92 -28.65 -2.73
N LEU A 60 -30.02 -28.92 -3.43
CA LEU A 60 -30.17 -28.57 -4.86
C LEU A 60 -30.13 -27.05 -5.06
N THR A 61 -30.82 -26.31 -4.20
CA THR A 61 -30.87 -24.85 -4.22
C THR A 61 -29.48 -24.24 -3.98
N LEU A 62 -28.74 -24.75 -2.98
CA LEU A 62 -27.38 -24.29 -2.71
C LEU A 62 -26.46 -24.56 -3.92
N LEU A 63 -26.57 -25.74 -4.54
CA LEU A 63 -25.79 -26.08 -5.74
C LEU A 63 -26.06 -25.12 -6.91
N GLU A 64 -27.32 -24.75 -7.15
CA GLU A 64 -27.70 -23.79 -8.20
C GLU A 64 -27.14 -22.39 -7.91
N ILE A 65 -27.26 -21.91 -6.67
CA ILE A 65 -26.71 -20.61 -6.25
C ILE A 65 -25.18 -20.60 -6.42
N THR A 66 -24.48 -21.66 -6.00
CA THR A 66 -23.03 -21.76 -6.16
C THR A 66 -22.61 -21.76 -7.64
N LYS A 67 -23.34 -22.46 -8.51
CA LYS A 67 -23.07 -22.43 -9.97
C LYS A 67 -23.24 -21.03 -10.56
N LEU A 68 -24.28 -20.32 -10.15
CA LEU A 68 -24.52 -18.94 -10.59
C LEU A 68 -23.41 -18.01 -10.12
N GLU A 69 -22.96 -18.14 -8.87
CA GLU A 69 -21.88 -17.29 -8.34
C GLU A 69 -20.54 -17.56 -9.06
N ILE A 70 -20.20 -18.83 -9.31
CA ILE A 70 -19.00 -19.19 -10.08
C ILE A 70 -19.08 -18.57 -11.49
N THR A 71 -20.23 -18.66 -12.15
CA THR A 71 -20.43 -18.07 -13.49
C THR A 71 -20.28 -16.54 -13.45
N ARG A 72 -20.80 -15.89 -12.41
CA ARG A 72 -20.67 -14.44 -12.19
C ARG A 72 -19.20 -14.04 -12.02
N GLN A 73 -18.46 -14.77 -11.19
CA GLN A 73 -17.03 -14.53 -10.96
C GLN A 73 -16.21 -14.72 -12.23
N GLN A 74 -16.46 -15.79 -12.99
CA GLN A 74 -15.81 -16.03 -14.28
C GLN A 74 -16.07 -14.89 -15.28
N THR A 75 -17.31 -14.40 -15.35
CA THR A 75 -17.68 -13.27 -16.22
C THR A 75 -16.94 -12.00 -15.82
N MET A 76 -16.83 -11.71 -14.51
CA MET A 76 -16.07 -10.55 -14.04
C MET A 76 -14.57 -10.65 -14.35
N ILE A 77 -13.97 -11.84 -14.20
CA ILE A 77 -12.57 -12.09 -14.56
C ILE A 77 -12.35 -11.85 -16.04
N GLU A 78 -13.23 -12.34 -16.90
CA GLU A 78 -13.12 -12.16 -18.35
C GLU A 78 -13.25 -10.69 -18.75
N LEU A 79 -14.18 -9.95 -18.14
CA LEU A 79 -14.32 -8.51 -18.38
C LEU A 79 -13.07 -7.73 -17.96
N LYS A 80 -12.48 -8.05 -16.81
CA LYS A 80 -11.21 -7.46 -16.36
C LYS A 80 -10.05 -7.77 -17.32
N LYS A 81 -9.99 -8.99 -17.87
CA LYS A 81 -8.97 -9.36 -18.87
C LYS A 81 -9.13 -8.55 -20.16
N GLN A 82 -10.35 -8.37 -20.63
CA GLN A 82 -10.65 -7.56 -21.82
C GLN A 82 -10.27 -6.08 -21.61
N GLU A 83 -10.58 -5.53 -20.44
CA GLU A 83 -10.19 -4.15 -20.08
C GLU A 83 -8.67 -3.99 -20.03
N THR A 84 -7.97 -4.93 -19.41
CA THR A 84 -6.50 -4.94 -19.35
C THR A 84 -5.89 -5.01 -20.75
N ALA A 85 -6.40 -5.90 -21.61
CA ALA A 85 -5.96 -6.00 -23.00
C ALA A 85 -6.19 -4.70 -23.78
N ARG A 86 -7.32 -4.02 -23.53
CA ARG A 86 -7.62 -2.71 -24.13
C ARG A 86 -6.59 -1.65 -23.71
N LEU A 87 -6.28 -1.57 -22.42
CA LEU A 87 -5.31 -0.62 -21.88
C LEU A 87 -3.88 -0.87 -22.41
N ILE A 88 -3.48 -2.13 -22.56
CA ILE A 88 -2.20 -2.50 -23.18
C ILE A 88 -2.16 -2.03 -24.63
N ALA A 89 -3.21 -2.32 -25.42
CA ALA A 89 -3.29 -1.89 -26.81
C ALA A 89 -3.27 -0.36 -26.96
N GLU A 90 -3.94 0.37 -26.06
CA GLU A 90 -3.92 1.83 -26.01
C GLU A 90 -2.52 2.37 -25.70
N ARG A 91 -1.82 1.79 -24.71
CA ARG A 91 -0.43 2.13 -24.39
C ARG A 91 0.52 1.90 -25.57
N GLU A 92 0.40 0.75 -26.24
CA GLU A 92 1.23 0.44 -27.41
C GLU A 92 1.00 1.43 -28.56
N LEU A 93 -0.26 1.85 -28.77
CA LEU A 93 -0.61 2.84 -29.78
C LEU A 93 -0.06 4.23 -29.43
N LEU A 94 -0.03 4.61 -28.15
CA LEU A 94 0.63 5.84 -27.68
C LEU A 94 2.14 5.80 -27.87
N LEU A 95 2.78 4.66 -27.58
CA LEU A 95 4.22 4.47 -27.80
C LEU A 95 4.59 4.52 -29.30
N GLN A 96 3.75 3.99 -30.18
CA GLN A 96 3.96 4.07 -31.64
C GLN A 96 3.79 5.51 -32.18
N ARG A 97 2.95 6.34 -31.54
CA ARG A 97 2.74 7.75 -31.93
C ARG A 97 3.86 8.69 -31.49
N SER A 98 4.73 8.28 -30.56
CA SER A 98 5.86 9.07 -30.07
C SER A 98 7.21 8.36 -30.25
N PRO A 99 7.77 8.28 -31.47
CA PRO A 99 9.03 7.57 -31.72
C PRO A 99 10.29 8.31 -31.23
N ALA A 100 10.15 9.36 -30.41
CA ALA A 100 11.26 10.21 -30.00
C ALA A 100 11.21 10.61 -28.51
N ILE A 101 11.43 9.65 -27.61
CA ILE A 101 12.07 9.94 -26.32
C ILE A 101 13.39 9.19 -26.28
N THR A 102 14.25 9.54 -27.25
CA THR A 102 15.70 9.39 -27.09
C THR A 102 16.13 10.29 -25.94
N LYS A 103 16.69 9.69 -24.89
CA LYS A 103 17.62 10.28 -23.91
C LYS A 103 17.31 11.73 -23.49
N PHE A 104 16.88 11.91 -22.24
CA PHE A 104 16.96 13.22 -21.57
C PHE A 104 18.31 13.88 -21.91
N PRO A 105 18.34 15.00 -22.66
CA PRO A 105 19.51 15.83 -22.64
C PRO A 105 19.53 16.41 -21.24
N LEU A 106 20.48 15.96 -20.41
CA LEU A 106 20.86 16.68 -19.21
C LEU A 106 21.09 18.12 -19.64
N ALA A 107 20.21 19.02 -19.20
CA ALA A 107 20.39 20.44 -19.44
C ALA A 107 21.80 20.79 -18.90
N PRO A 108 22.67 21.43 -19.69
CA PRO A 108 23.88 22.00 -19.11
C PRO A 108 23.46 22.92 -17.96
N PRO A 109 24.26 22.98 -16.87
CA PRO A 109 23.89 23.71 -15.66
C PRO A 109 23.42 25.11 -16.04
N SER A 110 22.13 25.36 -15.79
CA SER A 110 21.47 26.62 -16.07
C SER A 110 22.18 27.72 -15.29
N MET A 111 23.08 28.45 -15.96
CA MET A 111 23.44 29.78 -15.51
C MET A 111 22.26 30.69 -15.87
N HIS A 112 21.48 31.04 -14.86
CA HIS A 112 20.30 31.87 -15.01
C HIS A 112 20.70 33.22 -15.66
N PRO A 113 20.02 33.69 -16.73
CA PRO A 113 20.36 34.93 -17.44
C PRO A 113 20.39 36.21 -16.59
N SER A 114 19.83 36.14 -15.37
CA SER A 114 19.78 37.25 -14.40
C SER A 114 21.09 37.52 -13.66
N GLU A 115 22.12 36.68 -13.79
CA GLU A 115 23.40 36.90 -13.11
C GLU A 115 24.35 37.88 -13.86
N TYR A 116 24.03 38.25 -15.11
CA TYR A 116 24.83 39.18 -15.93
C TYR A 116 24.54 40.66 -15.69
N SER A 117 23.40 41.00 -15.10
CA SER A 117 22.99 42.38 -14.81
C SER A 117 23.42 42.88 -13.42
N LEU A 118 24.01 42.02 -12.59
CA LEU A 118 24.41 42.35 -11.22
C LEU A 118 25.81 42.99 -11.18
N THR A 119 25.90 44.13 -10.49
CA THR A 119 27.16 44.77 -10.13
C THR A 119 28.03 43.83 -9.27
N PRO A 120 29.36 44.03 -9.21
CA PRO A 120 30.23 43.24 -8.34
C PRO A 120 29.81 43.25 -6.86
N SER A 121 29.26 44.37 -6.37
CA SER A 121 28.73 44.51 -5.01
C SER A 121 27.47 43.65 -4.80
N GLU A 122 26.54 43.65 -5.74
CA GLU A 122 25.32 42.83 -5.65
C GLU A 122 25.61 41.33 -5.74
N ARG A 123 26.61 40.93 -6.53
CA ARG A 123 27.09 39.53 -6.56
C ARG A 123 27.71 39.09 -5.24
N ALA A 124 28.48 39.95 -4.57
CA ALA A 124 29.04 39.66 -3.26
C ALA A 124 27.94 39.50 -2.20
N THR A 125 26.96 40.42 -2.19
CA THR A 125 25.79 40.36 -1.29
C THR A 125 24.93 39.12 -1.55
N LEU A 126 24.67 38.77 -2.82
CA LEU A 126 23.93 37.56 -3.16
C LEU A 126 24.66 36.29 -2.72
N LYS A 127 25.98 36.23 -2.90
CA LYS A 127 26.81 35.10 -2.46
C LYS A 127 26.82 34.97 -0.93
N GLU A 128 26.88 36.08 -0.21
CA GLU A 128 26.82 36.08 1.25
C GLU A 128 25.43 35.70 1.76
N ASN A 129 24.35 36.20 1.14
CA ASN A 129 22.98 35.78 1.45
C ASN A 129 22.77 34.29 1.21
N ARG A 130 23.27 33.75 0.08
CA ARG A 130 23.24 32.29 -0.21
C ARG A 130 24.01 31.50 0.87
N ARG A 131 25.12 32.04 1.39
CA ARG A 131 25.90 31.41 2.47
C ARG A 131 25.17 31.44 3.80
N ILE A 132 24.59 32.58 4.19
CA ILE A 132 23.79 32.74 5.41
C ILE A 132 22.58 31.80 5.37
N GLU A 133 21.88 31.75 4.25
CA GLU A 133 20.74 30.87 4.03
C GLU A 133 21.14 29.40 4.14
N LYS A 134 22.26 29.01 3.53
CA LYS A 134 22.81 27.65 3.64
C LYS A 134 23.15 27.30 5.09
N ASN A 135 23.75 28.23 5.85
CA ASN A 135 24.07 28.01 7.26
C ASN A 135 22.80 27.86 8.11
N ARG A 136 21.79 28.72 7.92
CA ARG A 136 20.50 28.62 8.63
C ARG A 136 19.82 27.27 8.38
N ARG A 137 19.71 26.86 7.11
CA ARG A 137 19.14 25.54 6.75
C ARG A 137 19.90 24.38 7.39
N SER A 138 21.24 24.50 7.49
CA SER A 138 22.07 23.50 8.17
C SER A 138 21.81 23.45 9.68
N ASP A 139 21.62 24.60 10.33
CA ASP A 139 21.34 24.66 11.77
C ASP A 139 19.93 24.14 12.09
N ASP A 140 18.93 24.55 11.31
CA ASP A 140 17.57 24.02 11.38
C ASP A 140 17.58 22.49 11.19
N TYR A 141 18.30 22.01 10.17
CA TYR A 141 18.42 20.57 9.91
C TYR A 141 19.01 19.81 11.10
N ARG A 142 20.03 20.35 11.76
CA ARG A 142 20.65 19.72 12.94
C ARG A 142 19.72 19.73 14.15
N GLN A 143 19.00 20.83 14.35
CA GLN A 143 18.03 20.95 15.44
C GLN A 143 16.92 19.92 15.29
N PHE A 144 16.25 19.89 14.14
CA PHE A 144 15.16 18.95 13.92
C PHE A 144 15.65 17.49 13.97
N LYS A 145 16.87 17.20 13.51
CA LYS A 145 17.48 15.87 13.67
C LYS A 145 17.63 15.48 15.14
N ALA A 146 18.09 16.41 15.98
CA ALA A 146 18.18 16.17 17.41
C ALA A 146 16.80 15.97 18.06
N GLU A 147 15.77 16.67 17.60
CA GLU A 147 14.38 16.50 18.06
C GLU A 147 13.81 15.13 17.68
N THR A 148 14.03 14.67 16.44
CA THR A 148 13.62 13.32 16.00
C THR A 148 14.35 12.22 16.78
N ILE A 149 15.65 12.37 17.03
CA ILE A 149 16.42 11.43 17.86
C ILE A 149 15.86 11.41 19.28
N LEU A 150 15.62 12.58 19.88
CA LEU A 150 15.03 12.66 21.22
C LEU A 150 13.67 11.96 21.27
N TYR A 151 12.83 12.15 20.25
CA TYR A 151 11.50 11.55 20.18
C TYR A 151 11.55 10.02 20.18
N TYR A 152 12.42 9.41 19.37
CA TYR A 152 12.48 7.94 19.23
C TYR A 152 13.38 7.23 20.25
N TYR A 153 14.48 7.88 20.64
CA TYR A 153 15.52 7.27 21.48
C TYR A 153 15.48 7.77 22.92
N GLY A 154 14.75 8.85 23.22
CA GLY A 154 14.74 9.47 24.56
C GLY A 154 16.06 10.15 24.93
N LYS A 155 16.93 10.40 23.95
CA LYS A 155 18.28 10.93 24.16
C LYS A 155 18.56 12.18 23.34
N HIS A 156 19.26 13.13 23.93
CA HIS A 156 19.74 14.32 23.23
C HIS A 156 21.14 14.09 22.69
N LYS A 157 21.32 14.27 21.37
CA LYS A 157 22.64 14.36 20.69
C LYS A 157 23.58 13.18 21.01
N GLU A 158 23.37 12.06 20.33
CA GLU A 158 24.34 10.96 20.34
C GLU A 158 25.29 11.03 19.14
N ASN A 159 26.51 10.51 19.31
CA ASN A 159 27.49 10.36 18.23
C ASN A 159 27.12 9.23 17.27
N THR A 160 26.41 8.24 17.80
CA THR A 160 25.93 7.06 17.09
C THR A 160 24.47 6.82 17.47
N ILE A 161 23.69 6.31 16.53
CA ILE A 161 22.30 5.87 16.77
C ILE A 161 22.05 4.59 15.98
N ARG A 162 21.08 3.81 16.43
CA ARG A 162 20.69 2.61 15.69
C ARG A 162 19.85 2.99 14.48
N ASP A 163 20.05 2.28 13.38
CA ASP A 163 19.17 2.36 12.23
C ASP A 163 17.85 1.63 12.53
N MET A 164 16.72 2.22 12.12
CA MET A 164 15.41 1.65 12.43
C MET A 164 15.09 0.36 11.66
N LEU A 165 15.73 0.11 10.51
CA LEU A 165 15.52 -1.13 9.77
C LEU A 165 16.46 -2.24 10.27
N THR A 166 17.75 -1.94 10.34
CA THR A 166 18.80 -2.93 10.57
C THR A 166 19.12 -3.17 12.05
N ASN A 167 18.73 -2.25 12.94
CA ASN A 167 19.11 -2.24 14.36
C ASN A 167 20.63 -2.10 14.61
N ILE A 168 21.41 -1.78 13.58
CA ILE A 168 22.85 -1.60 13.67
C ILE A 168 23.15 -0.16 14.08
N GLU A 169 24.19 0.01 14.90
CA GLU A 169 24.61 1.32 15.37
C GLU A 169 25.54 1.99 14.36
N PHE A 170 25.13 3.16 13.88
CA PHE A 170 25.86 3.96 12.90
C PHE A 170 26.19 5.34 13.45
N PRO A 171 27.25 6.01 12.92
CA PRO A 171 27.46 7.43 13.19
C PRO A 171 26.21 8.24 12.85
N THR A 172 25.79 9.13 13.73
CA THR A 172 24.60 9.98 13.54
C THR A 172 24.67 10.78 12.24
N GLN A 173 25.84 10.97 11.65
CA GLN A 173 26.03 11.69 10.39
C GLN A 173 25.46 10.95 9.17
N VAL A 174 25.51 9.61 9.16
CA VAL A 174 25.06 8.76 8.03
C VAL A 174 23.64 8.24 8.20
N ILE A 175 22.99 8.55 9.33
CA ILE A 175 21.57 8.29 9.53
C ILE A 175 20.77 9.52 9.14
N HIS A 176 19.86 9.38 8.21
CA HIS A 176 19.06 10.46 7.68
C HIS A 176 17.66 10.48 8.29
N ARG A 177 17.00 11.63 8.11
CA ARG A 177 15.60 11.81 8.47
C ARG A 177 14.78 11.67 7.21
N SER A 178 14.31 10.46 6.97
CA SER A 178 13.45 10.19 5.83
C SER A 178 12.04 10.62 6.17
N HIS A 179 11.51 11.58 5.40
CA HIS A 179 10.12 12.02 5.52
C HIS A 179 9.19 10.93 5.02
N ILE A 180 8.22 10.52 5.83
CA ILE A 180 7.16 9.59 5.42
C ILE A 180 6.23 10.29 4.42
N TYR A 181 5.77 11.49 4.77
CA TYR A 181 5.04 12.40 3.89
C TYR A 181 5.96 13.52 3.40
N GLN A 182 6.20 13.54 2.09
CA GLN A 182 7.14 14.45 1.46
C GLN A 182 6.50 15.82 1.15
N ALA A 183 7.31 16.88 1.23
CA ALA A 183 6.86 18.24 0.98
C ALA A 183 6.41 18.52 -0.46
N SER A 184 6.95 17.74 -1.41
CA SER A 184 6.54 17.75 -2.81
C SER A 184 5.08 17.29 -2.99
N TRP A 185 4.49 16.64 -1.99
CA TRP A 185 3.12 16.17 -2.02
C TRP A 185 2.11 17.21 -1.53
N ASN A 186 2.47 18.49 -1.49
CA ASN A 186 1.56 19.60 -1.16
C ASN A 186 0.49 19.90 -2.23
N ASP A 187 0.14 18.95 -3.09
CA ASP A 187 -1.03 19.07 -3.98
C ASP A 187 -2.31 19.01 -3.13
N GLN A 188 -3.26 19.88 -3.44
CA GLN A 188 -4.56 19.99 -2.76
C GLN A 188 -5.29 18.63 -2.68
N LYS A 189 -5.02 17.72 -3.62
CA LYS A 189 -5.59 16.36 -3.65
C LYS A 189 -4.92 15.40 -2.66
N PHE A 190 -3.61 15.48 -2.46
CA PHE A 190 -2.92 14.73 -1.39
C PHE A 190 -3.34 15.27 -0.02
N ILE A 191 -3.46 16.58 0.08
CA ILE A 191 -3.94 17.26 1.27
C ILE A 191 -5.35 16.76 1.62
N GLN A 192 -6.28 16.60 0.67
CA GLN A 192 -7.62 16.02 0.93
C GLN A 192 -7.61 14.57 1.47
N LEU A 193 -6.65 13.76 1.04
CA LEU A 193 -6.48 12.39 1.53
C LEU A 193 -5.91 12.35 2.97
N VAL A 194 -5.18 13.40 3.33
CA VAL A 194 -4.50 13.60 4.61
C VAL A 194 -5.25 14.60 5.52
N GLU A 195 -6.29 15.29 5.04
CA GLU A 195 -6.89 16.53 5.61
C GLU A 195 -7.55 16.36 6.98
N ASN A 196 -7.80 15.11 7.39
CA ASN A 196 -8.27 14.78 8.73
C ASN A 196 -7.11 14.57 9.73
N ILE A 197 -5.91 15.07 9.45
CA ILE A 197 -4.77 15.01 10.37
C ILE A 197 -4.47 16.40 10.93
N PRO A 198 -5.05 16.76 12.09
CA PRO A 198 -4.62 17.96 12.80
C PRO A 198 -3.16 17.79 13.27
N ASP A 199 -2.36 18.86 13.14
CA ASP A 199 -1.05 19.05 13.78
C ASP A 199 0.17 18.24 13.30
N ILE A 200 0.17 17.64 12.11
CA ILE A 200 1.46 17.19 11.53
C ILE A 200 2.10 18.35 10.77
N THR A 201 3.05 19.03 11.42
CA THR A 201 4.01 19.85 10.68
C THR A 201 4.86 18.95 9.77
N LYS A 202 5.22 19.42 8.58
CA LYS A 202 6.13 18.74 7.65
C LYS A 202 7.34 18.13 8.36
N ASP A 203 7.86 18.83 9.37
CA ASP A 203 9.08 18.48 10.09
C ASP A 203 8.83 17.87 11.49
N SER A 204 7.61 17.41 11.77
CA SER A 204 7.26 16.68 12.99
C SER A 204 8.01 15.35 13.08
N PRO A 205 8.54 14.96 14.26
CA PRO A 205 9.17 13.65 14.46
C PRO A 205 8.30 12.46 14.07
N GLN A 206 6.97 12.58 14.21
CA GLN A 206 6.00 11.55 13.82
C GLN A 206 5.89 11.32 12.31
N ASN A 207 6.38 12.26 11.48
CA ASN A 207 6.46 12.17 10.03
C ASN A 207 7.86 11.70 9.55
N MET A 208 8.70 11.20 10.46
CA MET A 208 10.09 10.89 10.17
C MET A 208 10.43 9.46 10.54
N LEU A 209 11.31 8.86 9.74
CA LEU A 209 12.06 7.66 10.09
C LEU A 209 13.55 8.01 10.13
N LEU A 210 14.29 7.37 11.04
CA LEU A 210 15.74 7.49 11.14
C LEU A 210 16.36 6.29 10.43
N LEU A 211 16.78 6.50 9.19
CA LEU A 211 17.26 5.45 8.29
C LEU A 211 18.69 5.72 7.84
N HIS A 212 19.50 4.68 7.71
CA HIS A 212 20.82 4.76 7.08
C HIS A 212 20.70 5.24 5.62
N ASP A 213 21.70 5.96 5.11
CA ASP A 213 21.68 6.61 3.78
C ASP A 213 21.24 5.67 2.64
N HIS A 214 21.79 4.45 2.61
CA HIS A 214 21.44 3.44 1.62
C HIS A 214 19.98 3.00 1.76
N VAL A 215 19.50 2.79 2.99
CA VAL A 215 18.11 2.38 3.24
C VAL A 215 17.14 3.49 2.86
N GLU A 216 17.46 4.74 3.23
CA GLU A 216 16.69 5.94 2.85
C GLU A 216 16.55 6.02 1.33
N GLU A 217 17.63 5.85 0.57
CA GLU A 217 17.59 5.93 -0.89
C GLU A 217 16.61 4.92 -1.52
N LYS A 218 16.63 3.67 -1.05
CA LYS A 218 15.71 2.63 -1.55
C LYS A 218 14.26 2.86 -1.13
N TYR A 219 14.05 3.39 0.08
CA TYR A 219 12.73 3.75 0.56
C TYR A 219 12.14 4.97 -0.15
N ASP A 220 12.96 5.98 -0.43
CA ASP A 220 12.55 7.21 -1.12
C ASP A 220 12.24 6.97 -2.60
N SER A 221 12.97 6.03 -3.23
CA SER A 221 12.79 5.65 -4.64
C SER A 221 11.64 4.67 -4.89
N GLY A 222 10.98 4.18 -3.84
CA GLY A 222 9.87 3.24 -3.94
C GLY A 222 10.30 1.79 -4.20
N GLN A 223 11.58 1.45 -3.97
CA GLN A 223 12.09 0.08 -4.06
C GLN A 223 11.81 -0.73 -2.78
N LEU A 224 11.61 -0.03 -1.65
CA LEU A 224 11.14 -0.59 -0.39
C LEU A 224 9.78 -0.03 0.00
N LEU A 225 9.09 -0.78 0.84
CA LEU A 225 7.82 -0.45 1.44
C LEU A 225 7.96 -0.59 2.95
N ILE A 226 7.34 0.31 3.71
CA ILE A 226 7.11 0.09 5.14
C ILE A 226 5.60 0.14 5.34
N GLU A 227 5.05 -0.92 5.91
CA GLU A 227 3.62 -1.04 6.21
C GLU A 227 3.39 -1.22 7.71
N PHE A 228 2.16 -1.00 8.15
CA PHE A 228 1.76 -1.28 9.52
C PHE A 228 0.88 -2.53 9.49
N ASP A 229 1.38 -3.61 10.08
CA ASP A 229 0.66 -4.87 10.23
C ASP A 229 -0.28 -4.76 11.44
N GLU A 230 -1.60 -4.87 11.19
CA GLU A 230 -2.63 -4.76 12.23
C GLU A 230 -2.67 -5.99 13.14
N ASP A 231 -2.24 -7.17 12.66
CA ASP A 231 -2.28 -8.40 13.44
C ASP A 231 -1.16 -8.45 14.48
N THR A 232 0.03 -7.99 14.10
CA THR A 232 1.21 -7.95 14.98
C THR A 232 1.39 -6.61 15.70
N GLU A 233 0.67 -5.58 15.25
CA GLU A 233 0.88 -4.17 15.63
C GLU A 233 2.31 -3.65 15.35
N GLU A 234 2.99 -4.24 14.37
CA GLU A 234 4.37 -3.89 14.00
C GLU A 234 4.46 -3.08 12.70
N PHE A 235 5.54 -2.33 12.55
CA PHE A 235 5.86 -1.66 11.29
C PHE A 235 6.81 -2.56 10.52
N VAL A 236 6.39 -3.11 9.39
CA VAL A 236 7.13 -4.16 8.67
C VAL A 236 7.69 -3.61 7.36
N CYS A 237 8.94 -3.95 7.05
CA CYS A 237 9.59 -3.60 5.80
C CYS A 237 9.35 -4.67 4.74
N HIS A 238 9.06 -4.28 3.50
CA HIS A 238 8.97 -5.18 2.36
C HIS A 238 9.78 -4.69 1.17
N ILE A 239 10.36 -5.63 0.43
CA ILE A 239 11.04 -5.35 -0.83
C ILE A 239 10.03 -5.36 -1.96
N LEU A 240 9.94 -4.24 -2.68
CA LEU A 240 9.13 -4.13 -3.90
C LEU A 240 9.97 -4.44 -5.14
N ASP A 241 11.21 -3.96 -5.18
CA ASP A 241 12.14 -4.22 -6.28
C ASP A 241 13.08 -5.38 -5.96
N GLN A 242 12.81 -6.55 -6.52
CA GLN A 242 13.63 -7.75 -6.28
C GLN A 242 15.08 -7.61 -6.77
N SER A 243 15.40 -6.61 -7.61
CA SER A 243 16.78 -6.37 -8.03
C SER A 243 17.69 -5.92 -6.89
N ILE A 244 17.14 -5.32 -5.83
CA ILE A 244 17.90 -4.83 -4.68
C ILE A 244 18.08 -5.88 -3.57
N ALA A 245 17.42 -7.04 -3.67
CA ALA A 245 17.39 -8.02 -2.59
C ALA A 245 18.80 -8.45 -2.11
N LYS A 246 19.73 -8.62 -3.06
CA LYS A 246 21.12 -9.03 -2.78
C LYS A 246 22.09 -7.87 -2.62
N GLU A 247 21.61 -6.63 -2.69
CA GLU A 247 22.46 -5.46 -2.43
C GLU A 247 22.82 -5.40 -0.96
N LEU A 248 24.06 -5.00 -0.67
CA LEU A 248 24.58 -4.90 0.68
C LEU A 248 24.18 -3.56 1.30
N ILE A 249 23.52 -3.62 2.45
CA ILE A 249 23.24 -2.45 3.28
C ILE A 249 24.51 -2.05 4.03
N PHE A 250 25.20 -3.03 4.61
CA PHE A 250 26.40 -2.83 5.42
C PHE A 250 27.32 -4.06 5.36
N VAL A 251 28.63 -3.85 5.56
CA VAL A 251 29.67 -4.85 5.25
C VAL A 251 30.41 -5.37 6.49
N GLU A 252 30.36 -4.69 7.64
CA GLU A 252 31.19 -5.05 8.82
C GLU A 252 30.40 -5.03 10.13
N PRO A 253 30.46 -6.04 11.01
CA PRO A 253 31.28 -7.24 10.95
C PRO A 253 30.71 -8.36 10.07
N GLU A 254 29.44 -8.25 9.68
CA GLU A 254 28.75 -9.21 8.81
C GLU A 254 28.12 -8.46 7.64
N ALA A 255 28.24 -9.04 6.45
CA ALA A 255 27.66 -8.49 5.23
C ALA A 255 26.15 -8.75 5.26
N ILE A 256 25.36 -7.69 5.32
CA ILE A 256 23.90 -7.78 5.46
C ILE A 256 23.23 -7.26 4.20
N THR A 257 22.29 -8.04 3.70
CA THR A 257 21.53 -7.76 2.48
C THR A 257 20.12 -7.24 2.77
N PHE A 258 19.46 -6.65 1.78
CA PHE A 258 18.05 -6.25 1.92
C PHE A 258 17.12 -7.45 2.13
N GLU A 259 17.39 -8.59 1.48
CA GLU A 259 16.58 -9.82 1.57
C GLU A 259 16.42 -10.32 3.01
N GLU A 260 17.43 -10.09 3.88
CA GLU A 260 17.37 -10.48 5.29
C GLU A 260 16.34 -9.69 6.11
N TYR A 261 15.95 -8.51 5.62
CA TYR A 261 14.97 -7.62 6.27
C TYR A 261 13.61 -7.59 5.57
N ASP A 262 13.42 -8.35 4.50
CA ASP A 262 12.11 -8.49 3.89
C ASP A 262 11.15 -9.20 4.86
N GLY A 263 10.02 -8.56 5.14
CA GLY A 263 9.04 -9.00 6.13
C GLY A 263 9.49 -8.85 7.59
N LYS A 264 10.55 -8.08 7.89
CA LYS A 264 11.00 -7.84 9.28
C LYS A 264 10.41 -6.56 9.86
N PRO A 265 10.12 -6.55 11.18
CA PRO A 265 9.67 -5.35 11.85
C PRO A 265 10.81 -4.34 12.03
N LEU A 266 10.46 -3.06 11.95
CA LEU A 266 11.32 -1.95 12.32
C LEU A 266 11.59 -1.95 13.83
N HIS A 267 12.79 -1.51 14.18
CA HIS A 267 13.26 -1.41 15.54
C HIS A 267 13.05 -0.01 16.10
N PHE A 268 12.24 0.07 17.16
CA PHE A 268 12.01 1.28 17.93
C PHE A 268 12.58 1.11 19.36
N PRO A 269 13.51 1.97 19.79
CA PRO A 269 14.13 1.86 21.13
C PRO A 269 13.19 2.17 22.29
N THR A 270 12.13 2.93 22.02
CA THR A 270 11.10 3.33 23.01
C THR A 270 9.72 2.94 22.48
N GLU A 271 8.64 3.32 23.18
CA GLU A 271 7.26 3.09 22.74
C GLU A 271 6.77 4.13 21.73
N THR A 272 7.55 5.17 21.42
CA THR A 272 7.15 6.17 20.42
C THR A 272 7.18 5.58 19.02
N ARG A 273 6.20 5.97 18.19
CA ARG A 273 5.99 5.43 16.85
C ARG A 273 5.67 6.54 15.85
N PRO A 274 6.01 6.34 14.56
CA PRO A 274 5.48 7.20 13.50
C PRO A 274 3.96 7.08 13.44
N LEU A 275 3.31 8.05 12.81
CA LEU A 275 1.86 8.01 12.67
C LEU A 275 1.46 6.92 11.66
N LYS A 276 0.75 5.89 12.14
CA LYS A 276 0.28 4.73 11.36
C LYS A 276 -0.36 5.16 10.03
N ARG A 277 -1.20 6.20 10.07
CA ARG A 277 -1.89 6.73 8.88
C ARG A 277 -0.93 7.28 7.82
N LEU A 278 0.18 7.91 8.21
CA LEU A 278 1.18 8.38 7.26
C LEU A 278 1.95 7.21 6.63
N ILE A 279 2.28 6.20 7.44
CA ILE A 279 2.91 4.98 6.93
C ILE A 279 2.00 4.30 5.92
N ARG A 280 0.71 4.12 6.21
CA ARG A 280 -0.27 3.57 5.24
C ARG A 280 -0.32 4.38 3.94
N PHE A 281 -0.38 5.71 4.06
CA PHE A 281 -0.40 6.57 2.89
C PHE A 281 0.88 6.42 2.05
N ARG A 282 2.05 6.47 2.68
CA ARG A 282 3.35 6.27 2.02
C ARG A 282 3.46 4.87 1.41
N ALA A 283 2.91 3.87 2.07
CA ALA A 283 2.88 2.50 1.59
C ALA A 283 2.14 2.38 0.25
N ILE A 284 0.98 3.03 0.15
CA ILE A 284 0.22 3.09 -1.09
C ILE A 284 1.03 3.79 -2.18
N VAL A 285 1.63 4.94 -1.88
CA VAL A 285 2.46 5.67 -2.86
C VAL A 285 3.64 4.83 -3.35
N ASN A 286 4.38 4.16 -2.46
CA ASN A 286 5.52 3.33 -2.84
C ASN A 286 5.11 2.14 -3.72
N ARG A 287 3.99 1.47 -3.40
CA ARG A 287 3.46 0.39 -4.24
C ARG A 287 3.07 0.88 -5.64
N MET A 288 2.50 2.09 -5.74
CA MET A 288 2.18 2.68 -7.04
C MET A 288 3.43 3.00 -7.87
N VAL A 289 4.45 3.58 -7.23
CA VAL A 289 5.76 3.80 -7.88
C VAL A 289 6.35 2.46 -8.34
N ALA A 290 6.25 1.41 -7.53
CA ALA A 290 6.74 0.09 -7.89
C ALA A 290 5.99 -0.53 -9.08
N ILE A 291 4.67 -0.35 -9.18
CA ILE A 291 3.87 -0.78 -10.35
C ILE A 291 4.30 -0.02 -11.60
N ASP A 292 4.40 1.31 -11.52
CA ASP A 292 4.79 2.16 -12.67
C ASP A 292 6.19 1.81 -13.19
N ARG A 293 7.11 1.51 -12.27
CA ARG A 293 8.47 1.07 -12.59
C ARG A 293 8.58 -0.40 -12.98
N GLY A 294 7.49 -1.17 -12.87
CA GLY A 294 7.45 -2.59 -13.22
C GLY A 294 8.18 -3.52 -12.24
N TYR A 295 8.39 -3.07 -11.00
CA TYR A 295 8.97 -3.89 -9.92
C TYR A 295 8.01 -4.98 -9.45
N ILE A 296 6.72 -4.63 -9.37
CA ILE A 296 5.63 -5.55 -8.99
C ILE A 296 4.50 -5.48 -10.02
N GLN A 297 3.71 -6.54 -10.10
CA GLN A 297 2.55 -6.61 -10.98
C GLN A 297 1.29 -6.04 -10.33
N PRO A 298 0.38 -5.40 -11.08
CA PRO A 298 -0.86 -4.84 -10.51
C PRO A 298 -1.77 -5.84 -9.80
N HIS A 299 -1.69 -7.13 -10.13
CA HIS A 299 -2.51 -8.18 -9.50
C HIS A 299 -1.93 -8.66 -8.16
N GLU A 300 -0.62 -8.47 -7.94
CA GLU A 300 0.02 -8.72 -6.64
C GLU A 300 -0.48 -7.71 -5.58
N TYR A 301 -1.22 -6.67 -6.01
CA TYR A 301 -1.84 -5.66 -5.17
C TYR A 301 -3.32 -5.93 -4.85
N GLN A 302 -3.97 -6.92 -5.48
CA GLN A 302 -5.44 -7.05 -5.42
C GLN A 302 -6.00 -7.51 -4.06
N HIS A 303 -5.22 -8.16 -3.21
CA HIS A 303 -5.70 -8.71 -1.93
C HIS A 303 -5.78 -7.65 -0.81
N LEU A 304 -5.02 -6.56 -0.94
CA LEU A 304 -5.05 -5.41 -0.01
C LEU A 304 -6.14 -4.39 -0.38
N MET A 305 -6.75 -4.54 -1.56
CA MET A 305 -7.83 -3.68 -2.07
C MET A 305 -9.22 -4.04 -1.50
N ASP A 306 -9.31 -5.13 -0.74
CA ASP A 306 -10.54 -5.65 -0.14
C ASP A 306 -10.77 -5.10 1.28
N GLU A 307 -9.80 -4.39 1.87
CA GLU A 307 -9.96 -3.68 3.14
C GLU A 307 -10.30 -2.20 2.94
N GLU A 308 -11.42 -1.81 3.54
CA GLU A 308 -11.96 -0.46 3.73
C GLU A 308 -12.09 0.47 2.50
N THR A 309 -13.33 0.91 2.29
CA THR A 309 -13.83 1.91 1.32
C THR A 309 -12.96 3.18 1.18
N ALA A 310 -12.14 3.53 2.17
CA ALA A 310 -11.25 4.69 2.16
C ALA A 310 -9.96 4.45 1.37
N GLU A 311 -9.33 3.26 1.45
CA GLU A 311 -8.14 2.94 0.66
C GLU A 311 -8.53 2.79 -0.81
N ARG A 312 -9.67 2.17 -1.10
CA ARG A 312 -10.21 2.08 -2.45
C ARG A 312 -10.50 3.45 -3.08
N ALA A 313 -11.07 4.39 -2.32
CA ALA A 313 -11.29 5.76 -2.81
C ALA A 313 -9.97 6.52 -3.03
N LEU A 314 -8.98 6.28 -2.17
CA LEU A 314 -7.63 6.85 -2.29
C LEU A 314 -6.93 6.30 -3.54
N ILE A 315 -7.04 4.99 -3.78
CA ILE A 315 -6.44 4.31 -4.92
C ILE A 315 -7.18 4.66 -6.23
N ASP A 316 -8.51 4.68 -6.25
CA ASP A 316 -9.30 5.12 -7.42
C ASP A 316 -9.00 6.58 -7.78
N SER A 317 -8.81 7.45 -6.77
CA SER A 317 -8.39 8.83 -6.98
C SER A 317 -7.01 8.89 -7.62
N VAL A 318 -6.02 8.13 -7.13
CA VAL A 318 -4.64 8.17 -7.67
C VAL A 318 -4.51 7.44 -9.01
N LEU A 319 -5.23 6.34 -9.26
CA LEU A 319 -5.30 5.70 -10.59
C LEU A 319 -5.96 6.61 -11.64
N SER A 320 -6.93 7.45 -11.23
CA SER A 320 -7.48 8.50 -12.10
C SER A 320 -6.45 9.61 -12.45
N TRP A 321 -5.29 9.64 -11.80
CA TRP A 321 -4.21 10.59 -12.12
C TRP A 321 -3.37 10.14 -13.32
N HIS A 322 -3.11 8.84 -13.47
CA HIS A 322 -2.35 8.32 -14.62
C HIS A 322 -3.13 8.44 -15.95
N SER A 323 -4.46 8.55 -15.89
CA SER A 323 -5.31 8.83 -17.05
C SER A 323 -5.45 10.32 -17.39
N LYS A 324 -4.87 11.23 -16.58
CA LYS A 324 -5.06 12.68 -16.70
C LYS A 324 -3.78 13.51 -16.74
N ILE A 325 -2.59 12.91 -16.84
CA ILE A 325 -1.38 13.68 -17.16
C ILE A 325 -1.62 14.31 -18.54
N PRO A 326 -1.78 15.65 -18.64
CA PRO A 326 -1.94 16.30 -19.92
C PRO A 326 -0.65 16.10 -20.70
N ASP A 327 -0.79 15.80 -21.99
CA ASP A 327 0.31 15.88 -22.92
C ASP A 327 0.73 17.36 -23.03
N ASP A 328 1.65 17.79 -22.16
CA ASP A 328 2.23 19.14 -22.16
C ASP A 328 3.19 19.35 -23.36
N SER A 329 3.06 18.54 -24.41
CA SER A 329 3.74 18.71 -25.70
C SER A 329 3.26 19.96 -26.48
N HIS A 330 2.22 20.67 -26.00
CA HIS A 330 1.63 21.82 -26.70
C HIS A 330 1.97 23.23 -26.18
N LEU A 331 2.80 23.40 -25.14
CA LEU A 331 3.12 24.74 -24.59
C LEU A 331 4.42 25.39 -25.09
N TYR A 332 5.12 24.79 -26.05
CA TYR A 332 6.22 25.45 -26.78
C TYR A 332 5.89 25.61 -28.27
N VAL A 333 4.95 26.49 -28.57
CA VAL A 333 4.84 27.07 -29.92
C VAL A 333 5.99 28.06 -30.08
N ASN A 334 7.08 27.62 -30.70
CA ASN A 334 8.13 28.49 -31.19
C ASN A 334 7.53 29.50 -32.18
N THR A 335 7.44 30.77 -31.79
CA THR A 335 7.31 31.87 -32.74
C THR A 335 8.59 31.92 -33.58
N PRO A 336 8.51 31.78 -34.92
CA PRO A 336 9.69 31.85 -35.76
C PRO A 336 10.23 33.28 -35.79
N TYR A 337 11.49 33.44 -35.41
CA TYR A 337 12.26 34.66 -35.57
C TYR A 337 12.45 34.94 -37.07
N ILE A 338 11.90 36.06 -37.54
CA ILE A 338 12.16 36.63 -38.87
C ILE A 338 13.23 37.70 -38.67
N PRO A 339 14.43 37.55 -39.26
CA PRO A 339 15.45 38.59 -39.22
C PRO A 339 15.15 39.69 -40.23
N GLU A 340 15.16 40.95 -39.78
CA GLU A 340 15.44 42.13 -40.60
C GLU A 340 16.86 42.64 -40.32
#